data_AF-A0A1A8TL93-F1
#
_entry.id   AF-A0A1A8TL93-F1
#
_cell.length_a   1.000
_cell.length_b   1.000
_cell.length_c   1.000
_cell.angle_alpha   90.00
_cell.angle_beta   90.00
_cell.angle_gamma   90.00
#
_symmetry.space_group_name_H-M   'P 1'
#
loop_
_entity.id
_entity.type
_entity.pdbx_description
1 polymer ?
#
loop_
_entity_poly.entity_id
_entity_poly.type
_entity_poly.pdbx_seq_one_letter_code
_entity_poly.pdbx_strand_id
1 'polypeptide(L)'
;MKNAAFRKVSKIQGAWSDRDYRALLSIVGFEDDVEQMDAAELREMCLMSLNDLGSADAAKAVLTHLFPELEKGKIDQVSHDMIDDRSWEEYPDCLFHERFFSAYGLLRDAFNGTFASPTGVELEMTVTVEHVEDMVIFDESLHSSIVRLLANGQGDDALINRLYEDQIKGTWFPEAPGLVWQLKQLTDEGLTRQFSLVSSYFWLENFEQVDIFDVVSHADEES
;
A
#
# COMPACT_ATOMS: atom_id res chain seq x y z
N MET A 1 10.33 -20.56 2.39
CA MET A 1 10.88 -19.18 2.27
C MET A 1 12.20 -19.07 3.04
N LYS A 2 13.23 -18.32 2.60
CA LYS A 2 14.46 -18.07 3.41
C LYS A 2 14.83 -16.58 3.51
N ASN A 3 15.15 -16.14 4.73
CA ASN A 3 15.67 -14.83 5.14
C ASN A 3 14.80 -13.65 4.66
N ALA A 4 13.79 -13.31 5.45
CA ALA A 4 12.93 -12.18 5.14
C ALA A 4 13.47 -10.90 5.81
N ALA A 5 13.79 -9.88 5.03
CA ALA A 5 14.12 -8.57 5.59
C ALA A 5 12.80 -7.86 5.93
N PHE A 6 12.43 -7.84 7.21
CA PHE A 6 11.23 -7.18 7.69
C PHE A 6 11.56 -5.78 8.23
N ARG A 7 11.01 -4.73 7.60
CA ARG A 7 11.22 -3.34 8.02
C ARG A 7 9.90 -2.60 8.15
N LYS A 8 9.60 -2.09 9.35
CA LYS A 8 8.47 -1.17 9.55
C LYS A 8 8.74 0.17 8.85
N VAL A 9 7.74 0.68 8.15
CA VAL A 9 7.78 1.96 7.46
C VAL A 9 6.55 2.79 7.77
N SER A 10 6.67 4.11 7.71
CA SER A 10 5.55 5.05 7.85
C SER A 10 5.33 5.88 6.58
N LYS A 11 6.13 5.63 5.54
CA LYS A 11 6.06 6.27 4.23
C LYS A 11 6.56 5.31 3.17
N ILE A 12 5.96 5.40 2.00
CA ILE A 12 6.40 4.71 0.80
C ILE A 12 7.33 5.65 0.04
N GLN A 13 8.52 5.16 -0.33
CA GLN A 13 9.47 5.97 -1.10
C GLN A 13 8.91 6.25 -2.50
N GLY A 14 8.98 7.51 -2.93
CA GLY A 14 8.48 7.91 -4.25
C GLY A 14 6.95 7.87 -4.40
N ALA A 15 6.19 7.79 -3.29
CA ALA A 15 4.73 7.82 -3.32
C ALA A 15 4.13 9.11 -3.92
N TRP A 16 4.92 10.19 -3.93
CA TRP A 16 4.55 11.50 -4.43
C TRP A 16 5.61 11.98 -5.43
N SER A 17 5.17 12.27 -6.65
CA SER A 17 6.00 12.85 -7.70
C SER A 17 5.86 14.37 -7.77
N ASP A 18 6.76 15.04 -8.49
CA ASP A 18 6.65 16.47 -8.77
C ASP A 18 5.31 16.81 -9.44
N ARG A 19 4.78 15.92 -10.30
CA ARG A 19 3.46 16.12 -10.91
C ARG A 19 2.34 16.14 -9.87
N ASP A 20 2.43 15.29 -8.86
CA ASP A 20 1.42 15.24 -7.79
C ASP A 20 1.45 16.50 -6.95
N TYR A 21 2.64 16.98 -6.57
CA TYR A 21 2.76 18.22 -5.82
C TYR A 21 2.24 19.43 -6.61
N ARG A 22 2.50 19.51 -7.93
CA ARG A 22 1.92 20.56 -8.79
C ARG A 22 0.39 20.48 -8.85
N ALA A 23 -0.16 19.27 -8.97
CA ALA A 23 -1.61 19.07 -8.97
C ALA A 23 -2.24 19.49 -7.64
N LEU A 24 -1.64 19.12 -6.51
CA LEU A 24 -2.09 19.54 -5.19
C LEU A 24 -2.02 21.06 -5.01
N LEU A 25 -0.92 21.71 -5.40
CA LEU A 25 -0.80 23.17 -5.38
C LEU A 25 -1.90 23.84 -6.20
N SER A 26 -2.24 23.28 -7.37
CA SER A 26 -3.37 23.77 -8.16
C SER A 26 -4.71 23.58 -7.45
N ILE A 27 -4.94 22.45 -6.78
CA ILE A 27 -6.18 22.17 -6.03
C ILE A 27 -6.37 23.14 -4.86
N VAL A 28 -5.28 23.48 -4.15
CA VAL A 28 -5.32 24.44 -3.04
C VAL A 28 -5.32 25.91 -3.51
N GLY A 29 -5.26 26.16 -4.82
CA GLY A 29 -5.33 27.50 -5.40
C GLY A 29 -4.03 28.29 -5.32
N PHE A 30 -2.88 27.61 -5.27
CA PHE A 30 -1.56 28.24 -5.34
C PHE A 30 -1.13 28.42 -6.81
N GLU A 31 -0.99 29.68 -7.24
CA GLU A 31 -0.77 30.04 -8.66
C GLU A 31 0.65 30.61 -8.94
N ASP A 32 1.46 30.86 -7.91
CA ASP A 32 2.70 31.64 -8.04
C ASP A 32 3.91 30.79 -8.43
N ASP A 33 4.50 31.07 -9.59
CA ASP A 33 5.82 30.58 -10.05
C ASP A 33 6.10 29.08 -9.88
N VAL A 34 5.05 28.26 -9.81
CA VAL A 34 5.13 26.81 -9.59
C VAL A 34 6.10 26.16 -10.57
N GLU A 35 6.02 26.49 -11.86
CA GLU A 35 6.86 25.93 -12.93
C GLU A 35 8.36 26.21 -12.78
N GLN A 36 8.76 27.20 -11.97
CA GLN A 36 10.16 27.55 -11.73
C GLN A 36 10.77 26.82 -10.54
N MET A 37 9.93 26.21 -9.68
CA MET A 37 10.37 25.53 -8.46
C MET A 37 11.07 24.22 -8.76
N ASP A 38 12.16 23.96 -8.04
CA ASP A 38 12.77 22.64 -7.99
C ASP A 38 11.94 21.65 -7.14
N ALA A 39 12.33 20.38 -7.14
CA ALA A 39 11.57 19.33 -6.44
C ALA A 39 11.49 19.53 -4.91
N ALA A 40 12.53 20.12 -4.30
CA ALA A 40 12.54 20.35 -2.86
C ALA A 40 11.64 21.53 -2.50
N GLU A 41 11.76 22.63 -3.24
CA GLU A 41 10.92 23.83 -3.11
C GLU A 41 9.44 23.50 -3.34
N LEU A 42 9.15 22.72 -4.39
CA LEU A 42 7.79 22.30 -4.74
C LEU A 42 7.14 21.48 -3.61
N ARG A 43 7.88 20.53 -3.03
CA ARG A 43 7.40 19.75 -1.89
C ARG A 43 7.18 20.63 -0.66
N GLU A 44 8.12 21.51 -0.33
CA GLU A 44 8.02 22.42 0.80
C GLU A 44 6.79 23.33 0.67
N MET A 45 6.62 23.96 -0.49
CA MET A 45 5.47 24.81 -0.78
C MET A 45 4.15 24.06 -0.74
N CYS A 46 4.10 22.81 -1.21
CA CYS A 46 2.90 21.99 -1.09
C CYS A 46 2.55 21.72 0.38
N LEU A 47 3.52 21.37 1.22
CA LEU A 47 3.25 21.11 2.64
C LEU A 47 2.78 22.37 3.38
N MET A 48 3.37 23.52 3.09
CA MET A 48 2.93 24.81 3.65
C MET A 48 1.50 25.16 3.22
N SER A 49 1.21 25.05 1.92
CA SER A 49 -0.11 25.37 1.38
C SER A 49 -1.20 24.44 1.92
N LEU A 50 -0.88 23.15 2.15
CA LEU A 50 -1.78 22.23 2.83
C LEU A 50 -2.00 22.63 4.29
N ASN A 51 -0.94 23.01 5.01
CA ASN A 51 -1.04 23.43 6.42
C ASN A 51 -1.96 24.66 6.60
N ASP A 52 -1.97 25.60 5.63
CA ASP A 52 -2.75 26.84 5.68
C ASP A 52 -4.28 26.64 5.55
N LEU A 53 -4.75 25.50 5.01
CA LEU A 53 -6.19 25.23 4.83
C LEU A 53 -6.90 24.80 6.13
N GLY A 54 -6.19 24.15 7.05
CA GLY A 54 -6.78 23.36 8.14
C GLY A 54 -6.89 21.88 7.79
N SER A 55 -6.89 21.00 8.80
CA SER A 55 -6.67 19.56 8.62
C SER A 55 -7.70 18.88 7.70
N ALA A 56 -9.00 19.10 7.92
CA ALA A 56 -10.06 18.46 7.12
C ALA A 56 -10.03 18.94 5.65
N ASP A 57 -9.80 20.24 5.41
CA ASP A 57 -9.74 20.79 4.05
C ASP A 57 -8.45 20.38 3.32
N ALA A 58 -7.33 20.26 4.03
CA ALA A 58 -6.10 19.70 3.48
C ALA A 58 -6.26 18.22 3.11
N ALA A 59 -6.88 17.41 3.99
CA ALA A 59 -7.20 16.02 3.71
C ALA A 59 -8.09 15.91 2.47
N LYS A 60 -9.13 16.75 2.38
CA LYS A 60 -10.01 16.81 1.21
C LYS A 60 -9.27 17.13 -0.08
N ALA A 61 -8.33 18.07 -0.08
CA ALA A 61 -7.51 18.39 -1.24
C ALA A 61 -6.68 17.18 -1.69
N VAL A 62 -6.00 16.51 -0.75
CA VAL A 62 -5.20 15.32 -1.00
C VAL A 62 -6.03 14.15 -1.53
N LEU A 63 -7.19 13.89 -0.92
CA LEU A 63 -8.09 12.82 -1.35
C LEU A 63 -8.72 13.11 -2.72
N THR A 64 -9.03 14.37 -3.02
CA THR A 64 -9.55 14.77 -4.34
C THR A 64 -8.56 14.44 -5.45
N HIS A 65 -7.26 14.62 -5.19
CA HIS A 65 -6.19 14.24 -6.13
C HIS A 65 -6.06 12.72 -6.27
N LEU A 66 -6.06 12.00 -5.13
CA LEU A 66 -5.77 10.57 -5.12
C LEU A 66 -6.94 9.69 -5.59
N PHE A 67 -8.18 10.14 -5.42
CA PHE A 67 -9.38 9.35 -5.67
C PHE A 67 -10.36 10.08 -6.60
N PRO A 68 -9.99 10.35 -7.85
CA PRO A 68 -10.88 10.98 -8.83
C PRO A 68 -12.15 10.16 -9.13
N GLU A 69 -12.15 8.86 -8.80
CA GLU A 69 -13.30 7.96 -8.93
C GLU A 69 -14.33 8.07 -7.79
N LEU A 70 -13.95 8.67 -6.65
CA LEU A 70 -14.86 8.82 -5.51
C LEU A 70 -15.74 10.07 -5.67
N GLU A 71 -17.01 9.92 -5.30
CA GLU A 71 -17.92 11.06 -5.30
C GLU A 71 -17.49 12.11 -4.27
N LYS A 72 -17.73 13.39 -4.58
CA LYS A 72 -17.36 14.52 -3.72
C LYS A 72 -17.89 14.37 -2.29
N GLY A 73 -19.13 13.89 -2.12
CA GLY A 73 -19.70 13.68 -0.79
C GLY A 73 -18.95 12.62 0.02
N LYS A 74 -18.41 11.59 -0.64
CA LYS A 74 -17.59 10.56 0.00
C LYS A 74 -16.22 11.10 0.36
N ILE A 75 -15.59 11.87 -0.52
CA ILE A 75 -14.33 12.58 -0.23
C ILE A 75 -14.51 13.48 1.00
N ASP A 76 -15.58 14.28 1.04
CA ASP A 76 -15.90 15.18 2.14
C ASP A 76 -16.09 14.42 3.45
N GLN A 77 -16.76 13.27 3.43
CA GLN A 77 -16.90 12.44 4.63
C GLN A 77 -15.54 11.92 5.10
N VAL A 78 -14.81 11.22 4.22
CA VAL A 78 -13.56 10.56 4.59
C VAL A 78 -12.51 11.57 5.05
N SER A 79 -12.46 12.77 4.47
CA SER A 79 -11.50 13.80 4.88
C SER A 79 -11.68 14.26 6.33
N HIS A 80 -12.91 14.21 6.86
CA HIS A 80 -13.18 14.51 8.26
C HIS A 80 -12.82 13.32 9.16
N ASP A 81 -13.17 12.11 8.73
CA ASP A 81 -12.95 10.88 9.50
C ASP A 81 -11.45 10.53 9.62
N MET A 82 -10.61 10.98 8.68
CA MET A 82 -9.17 10.67 8.62
C MET A 82 -8.33 11.07 9.85
N ILE A 83 -8.84 11.93 10.73
CA ILE A 83 -8.11 12.27 11.96
C ILE A 83 -8.18 11.12 12.98
N ASP A 84 -9.32 10.43 13.02
CA ASP A 84 -9.64 9.42 14.03
C ASP A 84 -9.49 7.99 13.47
N ASP A 85 -9.84 7.80 12.20
CA ASP A 85 -9.83 6.49 11.55
C ASP A 85 -8.46 6.15 10.96
N ARG A 86 -8.24 4.86 10.67
CA ARG A 86 -7.06 4.38 9.97
C ARG A 86 -7.47 3.86 8.61
N SER A 87 -7.81 4.77 7.70
CA SER A 87 -8.43 4.43 6.41
C SER A 87 -7.54 3.53 5.52
N TRP A 88 -6.23 3.46 5.76
CA TRP A 88 -5.32 2.52 5.09
C TRP A 88 -5.44 1.06 5.57
N GLU A 89 -6.28 0.81 6.58
CA GLU A 89 -6.62 -0.52 7.13
C GLU A 89 -8.13 -0.73 7.16
N GLU A 90 -8.89 0.33 7.41
CA GLU A 90 -10.31 0.27 7.77
C GLU A 90 -11.26 0.66 6.62
N TYR A 91 -10.74 1.23 5.52
CA TYR A 91 -11.59 1.56 4.38
C TYR A 91 -12.16 0.29 3.73
N PRO A 92 -13.46 0.23 3.37
CA PRO A 92 -14.09 -1.01 2.92
C PRO A 92 -13.44 -1.65 1.68
N ASP A 93 -12.93 -0.82 0.76
CA ASP A 93 -12.21 -1.29 -0.43
C ASP A 93 -10.70 -1.27 -0.16
N CYS A 94 -10.10 -2.45 -0.01
CA CYS A 94 -8.67 -2.58 0.26
C CYS A 94 -7.79 -2.11 -0.90
N LEU A 95 -8.31 -2.05 -2.13
CA LEU A 95 -7.56 -1.53 -3.28
C LEU A 95 -7.22 -0.03 -3.12
N PHE A 96 -7.82 0.66 -2.15
CA PHE A 96 -7.55 2.07 -1.87
C PHE A 96 -6.54 2.26 -0.75
N HIS A 97 -6.15 1.19 -0.04
CA HIS A 97 -5.37 1.28 1.20
C HIS A 97 -3.98 1.89 1.00
N GLU A 98 -3.25 1.57 -0.09
CA GLU A 98 -1.94 2.18 -0.37
C GLU A 98 -2.04 3.70 -0.58
N ARG A 99 -3.08 4.15 -1.30
CA ARG A 99 -3.31 5.57 -1.56
C ARG A 99 -3.66 6.30 -0.28
N PHE A 100 -4.51 5.70 0.58
CA PHE A 100 -4.74 6.25 1.91
C PHE A 100 -3.44 6.31 2.72
N PHE A 101 -2.67 5.23 2.77
CA PHE A 101 -1.38 5.21 3.47
C PHE A 101 -0.48 6.39 3.06
N SER A 102 -0.39 6.64 1.76
CA SER A 102 0.37 7.76 1.18
C SER A 102 -0.20 9.13 1.56
N ALA A 103 -1.54 9.26 1.61
CA ALA A 103 -2.23 10.47 2.06
C ALA A 103 -1.89 10.81 3.53
N TYR A 104 -2.00 9.83 4.44
CA TYR A 104 -1.64 10.02 5.85
C TYR A 104 -0.18 10.42 6.02
N GLY A 105 0.73 9.81 5.25
CA GLY A 105 2.15 10.15 5.27
C GLY A 105 2.41 11.62 4.90
N LEU A 106 1.74 12.13 3.87
CA LEU A 106 1.86 13.53 3.42
C LEU A 106 1.22 14.50 4.42
N LEU A 107 -0.01 14.23 4.85
CA LEU A 107 -0.75 15.09 5.77
C LEU A 107 -0.09 15.16 7.14
N ARG A 108 0.52 14.06 7.60
CA ARG A 108 1.29 14.06 8.84
C ARG A 108 2.54 14.92 8.75
N ASP A 109 3.19 14.99 7.58
CA ASP A 109 4.30 15.93 7.34
C ASP A 109 3.83 17.38 7.41
N ALA A 110 2.65 17.69 6.85
CA ALA A 110 2.09 19.03 6.86
C ALA A 110 1.59 19.47 8.25
N PHE A 111 1.05 18.56 9.07
CA PHE A 111 0.37 18.90 10.34
C PHE A 111 1.03 18.33 11.61
N ASN A 112 2.29 17.90 11.51
CA ASN A 112 3.15 17.43 12.60
C ASN A 112 2.42 16.63 13.70
N GLY A 113 1.83 15.49 13.33
CA GLY A 113 1.21 14.54 14.27
C GLY A 113 -0.28 14.72 14.54
N THR A 114 -0.97 15.63 13.84
CA THR A 114 -2.44 15.71 13.88
C THR A 114 -3.10 14.45 13.30
N PHE A 115 -2.57 13.93 12.19
CA PHE A 115 -3.01 12.67 11.60
C PHE A 115 -2.26 11.49 12.21
N ALA A 116 -2.95 10.35 12.32
CA ALA A 116 -2.34 9.10 12.75
C ALA A 116 -1.09 8.77 11.91
N SER A 117 -0.06 8.21 12.54
CA SER A 117 1.10 7.73 11.80
C SER A 117 0.72 6.44 11.09
N PRO A 118 0.77 6.38 9.76
CA PRO A 118 0.47 5.14 9.06
C PRO A 118 1.59 4.13 9.33
N THR A 119 1.22 2.85 9.40
CA THR A 119 2.11 1.74 9.77
C THR A 119 2.13 0.68 8.68
N GLY A 120 3.26 0.59 7.99
CA GLY A 120 3.48 -0.31 6.87
C GLY A 120 4.71 -1.19 7.09
N VAL A 121 4.93 -2.11 6.18
CA VAL A 121 6.05 -3.05 6.17
C VAL A 121 6.63 -3.10 4.77
N GLU A 122 7.95 -2.98 4.68
CA GLU A 122 8.72 -3.49 3.56
C GLU A 122 9.21 -4.88 3.92
N LEU A 123 8.95 -5.84 3.02
CA LEU A 123 9.33 -7.23 3.17
C LEU A 123 10.08 -7.67 1.92
N GLU A 124 11.29 -8.18 2.09
CA GLU A 124 11.94 -8.99 1.07
C GLU A 124 11.78 -10.46 1.43
N MET A 125 11.52 -11.32 0.46
CA MET A 125 11.34 -12.75 0.68
C MET A 125 11.90 -13.58 -0.46
N THR A 126 12.41 -14.76 -0.12
CA THR A 126 12.86 -15.74 -1.10
C THR A 126 11.90 -16.93 -1.12
N VAL A 127 11.32 -17.23 -2.27
CA VAL A 127 10.52 -18.44 -2.51
C VAL A 127 11.40 -19.50 -3.15
N THR A 128 11.28 -20.73 -2.67
CA THR A 128 11.97 -21.91 -3.24
C THR A 128 10.92 -22.98 -3.49
N VAL A 129 10.99 -23.62 -4.66
CA VAL A 129 10.08 -24.70 -5.08
C VAL A 129 10.84 -26.01 -5.26
N GLU A 130 10.11 -27.13 -5.30
CA GLU A 130 10.70 -28.44 -5.61
C GLU A 130 10.89 -28.64 -7.12
N HIS A 131 9.95 -28.12 -7.92
CA HIS A 131 9.96 -28.21 -9.38
C HIS A 131 9.86 -26.81 -9.99
N VAL A 132 10.65 -26.52 -11.03
CA VAL A 132 10.69 -25.19 -11.65
C VAL A 132 9.32 -24.79 -12.20
N GLU A 133 8.55 -25.77 -12.64
CA GLU A 133 7.18 -25.62 -13.12
C GLU A 133 6.25 -25.00 -12.05
N ASP A 134 6.52 -25.20 -10.76
CA ASP A 134 5.72 -24.64 -9.66
C ASP A 134 5.86 -23.11 -9.55
N MET A 135 6.91 -22.51 -10.15
CA MET A 135 7.08 -21.04 -10.16
C MET A 135 6.10 -20.34 -11.11
N VAL A 136 5.47 -21.07 -12.04
CA VAL A 136 4.59 -20.49 -13.08
C VAL A 136 3.45 -19.68 -12.48
N ILE A 137 3.00 -20.03 -11.27
CA ILE A 137 1.90 -19.34 -10.59
C ILE A 137 2.16 -17.84 -10.36
N PHE A 138 3.44 -17.46 -10.22
CA PHE A 138 3.84 -16.07 -10.04
C PHE A 138 3.87 -15.30 -11.35
N ASP A 139 4.02 -15.99 -12.48
CA ASP A 139 3.97 -15.40 -13.81
C ASP A 139 2.51 -15.21 -14.28
N GLU A 140 1.62 -16.12 -13.87
CA GLU A 140 0.19 -16.07 -14.18
C GLU A 140 -0.56 -15.04 -13.33
N SER A 141 -0.34 -15.03 -12.01
CA SER A 141 -1.05 -14.13 -11.09
C SER A 141 -0.20 -13.79 -9.86
N LEU A 142 0.77 -12.90 -10.08
CA LEU A 142 1.77 -12.54 -9.07
C LEU A 142 1.17 -12.14 -7.71
N HIS A 143 0.19 -11.23 -7.69
CA HIS A 143 -0.39 -10.73 -6.44
C HIS A 143 -1.16 -11.83 -5.70
N SER A 144 -2.10 -12.49 -6.36
CA SER A 144 -2.93 -13.55 -5.77
C SER A 144 -2.08 -14.71 -5.24
N SER A 145 -1.09 -15.16 -6.01
CA SER A 145 -0.15 -16.21 -5.61
C SER A 145 0.69 -15.82 -4.40
N ILE A 146 1.16 -14.56 -4.30
CA ILE A 146 1.91 -14.07 -3.14
C ILE A 146 1.00 -13.93 -1.91
N VAL A 147 -0.20 -13.38 -2.07
CA VAL A 147 -1.14 -13.24 -0.95
C VAL A 147 -1.53 -14.61 -0.38
N ARG A 148 -1.85 -15.60 -1.23
CA ARG A 148 -2.15 -16.97 -0.78
C ARG A 148 -0.97 -17.62 -0.06
N LEU A 149 0.25 -17.42 -0.57
CA LEU A 149 1.47 -17.90 0.07
C LEU A 149 1.63 -17.28 1.47
N LEU A 150 1.46 -15.96 1.59
CA LEU A 150 1.56 -15.25 2.86
C LEU A 150 0.43 -15.65 3.82
N ALA A 151 -0.80 -15.83 3.32
CA ALA A 151 -1.93 -16.22 4.14
C ALA A 151 -1.73 -17.62 4.75
N ASN A 152 -1.30 -18.59 3.95
CA ASN A 152 -0.99 -19.94 4.43
C ASN A 152 0.23 -19.97 5.38
N GLY A 153 1.14 -19.00 5.27
CA GLY A 153 2.31 -18.88 6.14
C GLY A 153 2.01 -18.34 7.55
N GLN A 154 0.85 -17.71 7.76
CA GLN A 154 0.47 -17.09 9.03
C GLN A 154 -0.44 -17.96 9.92
N GLY A 155 -0.93 -19.09 9.38
CA GLY A 155 -1.87 -19.98 10.07
C GLY A 155 -3.33 -19.50 10.01
N ASP A 156 -4.26 -20.43 10.26
CA ASP A 156 -5.70 -20.25 10.01
C ASP A 156 -6.34 -19.09 10.80
N ASP A 157 -5.81 -18.75 11.98
CA ASP A 157 -6.34 -17.67 12.83
C ASP A 157 -5.94 -16.26 12.36
N ALA A 158 -5.01 -16.16 11.39
CA ALA A 158 -4.55 -14.89 10.85
C ALA A 158 -5.71 -14.07 10.28
N LEU A 159 -5.66 -12.75 10.46
CA LEU A 159 -6.75 -11.88 10.04
C LEU A 159 -7.05 -11.99 8.53
N ILE A 160 -6.01 -12.11 7.71
CA ILE A 160 -6.16 -12.26 6.26
C ILE A 160 -6.97 -13.51 5.90
N ASN A 161 -6.76 -14.63 6.61
CA ASN A 161 -7.53 -15.85 6.45
C ASN A 161 -8.98 -15.64 6.88
N ARG A 162 -9.22 -14.93 7.99
CA ARG A 162 -10.58 -14.65 8.48
C ARG A 162 -11.40 -13.76 7.54
N LEU A 163 -10.75 -12.85 6.82
CA LEU A 163 -11.44 -11.88 5.96
C LEU A 163 -11.55 -12.34 4.49
N TYR A 164 -10.61 -13.16 4.02
CA TYR A 164 -10.51 -13.55 2.61
C TYR A 164 -10.43 -15.07 2.40
N GLU A 165 -10.96 -15.88 3.31
CA GLU A 165 -10.90 -17.35 3.24
C GLU A 165 -11.37 -17.89 1.87
N ASP A 166 -12.49 -17.35 1.37
CA ASP A 166 -13.08 -17.76 0.10
C ASP A 166 -12.19 -17.42 -1.10
N GLN A 167 -11.55 -16.26 -1.10
CA GLN A 167 -10.64 -15.83 -2.18
C GLN A 167 -9.29 -16.57 -2.13
N ILE A 168 -8.80 -16.86 -0.92
CA ILE A 168 -7.57 -17.60 -0.70
C ILE A 168 -7.70 -19.03 -1.20
N LYS A 169 -8.85 -19.68 -0.96
CA LYS A 169 -9.14 -21.06 -1.41
C LYS A 169 -9.75 -21.13 -2.82
N GLY A 170 -10.41 -20.07 -3.25
CA GLY A 170 -11.09 -19.97 -4.52
C GLY A 170 -10.13 -19.62 -5.65
N THR A 171 -10.64 -19.63 -6.88
CA THR A 171 -9.83 -19.52 -8.11
C THR A 171 -9.61 -18.08 -8.59
N TRP A 172 -10.10 -17.07 -7.85
CA TRP A 172 -10.03 -15.67 -8.24
C TRP A 172 -9.86 -14.77 -7.02
N PHE A 173 -8.87 -13.87 -7.03
CA PHE A 173 -8.58 -12.99 -5.90
C PHE A 173 -8.28 -11.53 -6.32
N PRO A 174 -9.29 -10.78 -6.76
CA PRO A 174 -9.11 -9.43 -7.30
C PRO A 174 -8.65 -8.40 -6.25
N GLU A 175 -8.88 -8.66 -4.96
CA GLU A 175 -8.48 -7.79 -3.86
C GLU A 175 -7.00 -7.90 -3.49
N ALA A 176 -6.28 -8.91 -4.00
CA ALA A 176 -4.89 -9.18 -3.65
C ALA A 176 -3.93 -7.97 -3.79
N PRO A 177 -4.04 -7.11 -4.82
CA PRO A 177 -3.23 -5.88 -4.93
C PRO A 177 -3.47 -4.87 -3.80
N GLY A 178 -4.63 -4.91 -3.14
CA GLY A 178 -4.95 -4.07 -1.99
C GLY A 178 -4.31 -4.56 -0.68
N LEU A 179 -3.90 -5.83 -0.65
CA LEU A 179 -3.24 -6.46 0.49
C LEU A 179 -1.72 -6.48 0.33
N VAL A 180 -1.21 -6.45 -0.90
CA VAL A 180 0.22 -6.36 -1.21
C VAL A 180 0.40 -5.27 -2.27
N TRP A 181 0.90 -4.11 -1.86
CA TRP A 181 0.84 -2.87 -2.64
C TRP A 181 1.93 -2.77 -3.71
N GLN A 182 3.20 -2.79 -3.29
CA GLN A 182 4.34 -2.60 -4.21
C GLN A 182 5.13 -3.89 -4.40
N LEU A 183 4.52 -4.85 -5.08
CA LEU A 183 5.11 -6.16 -5.32
C LEU A 183 6.04 -6.16 -6.54
N LYS A 184 7.29 -6.62 -6.35
CA LYS A 184 8.29 -6.74 -7.41
C LYS A 184 9.07 -8.04 -7.28
N GLN A 185 9.30 -8.71 -8.41
CA GLN A 185 10.32 -9.75 -8.49
C GLN A 185 11.70 -9.10 -8.62
N LEU A 186 12.65 -9.53 -7.78
CA LEU A 186 14.03 -9.02 -7.75
C LEU A 186 14.96 -9.90 -8.57
N THR A 187 14.88 -11.23 -8.39
CA THR A 187 15.72 -12.21 -9.08
C THR A 187 14.94 -13.48 -9.39
N ASP A 188 15.38 -14.18 -10.44
CA ASP A 188 14.88 -15.50 -10.84
C ASP A 188 16.05 -16.42 -11.17
N GLU A 189 16.17 -17.50 -10.40
CA GLU A 189 17.20 -18.53 -10.53
C GLU A 189 16.57 -19.91 -10.80
N GLY A 190 15.35 -19.94 -11.35
CA GLY A 190 14.62 -21.16 -11.70
C GLY A 190 13.92 -21.78 -10.48
N LEU A 191 14.67 -22.49 -9.63
CA LEU A 191 14.09 -23.12 -8.42
C LEU A 191 13.91 -22.13 -7.26
N THR A 192 14.42 -20.91 -7.40
CA THR A 192 14.36 -19.88 -6.38
C THR A 192 14.08 -18.52 -7.02
N ARG A 193 13.16 -17.76 -6.43
CA ARG A 193 12.80 -16.40 -6.84
C ARG A 193 12.78 -15.49 -5.63
N GLN A 194 13.28 -14.27 -5.77
CA GLN A 194 13.22 -13.26 -4.73
C GLN A 194 12.18 -12.21 -5.07
N PHE A 195 11.44 -11.77 -4.05
CA PHE A 195 10.42 -10.75 -4.16
C PHE A 195 10.65 -9.68 -3.11
N SER A 196 10.32 -8.43 -3.47
CA SER A 196 10.18 -7.31 -2.54
C SER A 196 8.75 -6.85 -2.59
N LEU A 197 8.17 -6.54 -1.43
CA LEU A 197 6.83 -6.00 -1.33
C LEU A 197 6.72 -4.94 -0.25
N VAL A 198 5.74 -4.07 -0.44
CA VAL A 198 5.26 -3.13 0.59
C VAL A 198 3.81 -3.42 0.88
N SER A 199 3.42 -3.40 2.15
CA SER A 199 2.04 -3.58 2.60
C SER A 199 1.77 -2.85 3.91
N SER A 200 0.53 -2.87 4.38
CA SER A 200 0.17 -2.46 5.74
C SER A 200 0.78 -3.43 6.77
N TYR A 201 1.25 -2.90 7.89
CA TYR A 201 1.69 -3.71 9.02
C TYR A 201 0.57 -4.64 9.51
N PHE A 202 -0.67 -4.18 9.42
CA PHE A 202 -1.88 -4.94 9.75
C PHE A 202 -1.98 -6.31 9.07
N TRP A 203 -1.50 -6.44 7.84
CA TRP A 203 -1.56 -7.71 7.09
C TRP A 203 -0.37 -8.63 7.35
N LEU A 204 0.76 -8.06 7.78
CA LEU A 204 2.05 -8.75 7.82
C LEU A 204 2.68 -8.82 9.22
N GLU A 205 2.00 -8.36 10.27
CA GLU A 205 2.54 -8.31 11.64
C GLU A 205 3.09 -9.67 12.12
N ASN A 206 2.47 -10.78 11.70
CA ASN A 206 2.89 -12.14 12.05
C ASN A 206 4.26 -12.53 11.48
N PHE A 207 4.73 -11.86 10.43
CA PHE A 207 6.04 -12.15 9.83
C PHE A 207 7.21 -11.45 10.53
N GLU A 208 6.96 -10.61 11.54
CA GLU A 208 8.02 -9.94 12.30
C GLU A 208 8.96 -10.93 13.01
N GLN A 209 8.50 -12.16 13.26
CA GLN A 209 9.27 -13.21 13.97
C GLN A 209 9.37 -14.54 13.21
N VAL A 210 8.98 -14.57 11.94
CA VAL A 210 8.92 -15.81 11.15
C VAL A 210 10.05 -15.82 10.12
N ASP A 211 10.93 -16.82 10.21
CA ASP A 211 12.09 -16.92 9.31
C ASP A 211 11.86 -17.84 8.10
N ILE A 212 11.22 -19.01 8.30
CA ILE A 212 11.06 -20.06 7.28
C ILE A 212 9.74 -20.82 7.53
N PHE A 213 8.98 -21.05 6.47
CA PHE A 213 7.79 -21.91 6.45
C PHE A 213 7.62 -22.55 5.07
N ASP A 214 6.90 -23.68 5.07
CA ASP A 214 6.52 -24.47 3.89
C ASP A 214 5.01 -24.37 3.68
N VAL A 215 4.60 -23.99 2.47
CA VAL A 215 3.20 -23.68 2.15
C VAL A 215 2.90 -24.04 0.70
N VAL A 216 1.62 -24.17 0.40
CA VAL A 216 1.09 -24.31 -0.96
C VAL A 216 0.45 -22.99 -1.38
N SER A 217 0.59 -22.64 -2.65
CA SER A 217 -0.11 -21.52 -3.28
C SER A 217 -0.54 -21.93 -4.69
N HIS A 218 -1.40 -21.15 -5.32
CA HIS A 218 -1.85 -21.38 -6.68
C HIS A 218 -2.21 -20.06 -7.38
N ALA A 219 -2.17 -20.09 -8.71
CA ALA A 219 -2.60 -18.97 -9.52
C ALA A 219 -4.13 -18.81 -9.53
N ASP A 220 -4.57 -17.62 -9.94
CA ASP A 220 -5.93 -17.42 -10.41
C ASP A 220 -6.17 -18.16 -11.72
N GLU A 221 -7.38 -18.67 -11.90
CA GLU A 221 -7.83 -19.19 -13.19
C GLU A 221 -8.21 -18.01 -14.10
N GLU A 222 -7.86 -18.06 -15.40
CA GLU A 222 -8.27 -17.03 -16.36
C GLU A 222 -9.80 -16.84 -16.32
N SER A 223 -10.25 -15.60 -16.07
CA SER A 223 -11.66 -15.21 -16.03
C SER A 223 -12.34 -15.22 -17.40
#